data_AF-A0A536NWG4-F1
#
_entry.id   AF-A0A536NWG4-F1
#
_cell.length_a   1.000
_cell.length_b   1.000
_cell.length_c   1.000
_cell.angle_alpha   90.00
_cell.angle_beta   90.00
_cell.angle_gamma   90.00
#
_symmetry.space_group_name_H-M   'P 1'
#
loop_
_entity.id
_entity.type
_entity.pdbx_description
1 polymer ?
#
loop_
_entity_poly.entity_id
_entity_poly.type
_entity_poly.pdbx_seq_one_letter_code
_entity_poly.pdbx_strand_id
1 'polypeptide(L)'
;MVGFIDVLIAIRFVLKLFGANPAPFVRFMYDVTWPLVAPFHGIFNTTQEGRSILEPESLVAIAIYALIGWGLVSLIRLMTRPRSTTTVVD
;
A
#
# COMPACT_ATOMS: atom_id res chain seq x y z
N MET A 1 0.99 11.70 6.80
CA MET A 1 1.34 10.96 5.58
C MET A 1 0.94 9.50 5.75
N VAL A 2 -0.35 9.17 5.67
CA VAL A 2 -0.77 7.76 5.52
C VAL A 2 -0.77 7.52 4.00
N GLY A 3 -0.04 6.52 3.53
CA GLY A 3 -0.10 6.11 2.11
C GLY A 3 1.08 6.47 1.22
N PHE A 4 2.25 6.86 1.74
CA PHE A 4 3.45 6.98 0.88
C PHE A 4 3.83 5.63 0.26
N ILE A 5 3.82 4.56 1.08
CA ILE A 5 4.05 3.18 0.63
C ILE A 5 3.02 2.77 -0.43
N ASP A 6 1.73 3.06 -0.18
CA ASP A 6 0.65 2.76 -1.12
C ASP A 6 0.84 3.46 -2.46
N VAL A 7 1.27 4.73 -2.46
CA VAL A 7 1.55 5.48 -3.69
C VAL A 7 2.70 4.85 -4.48
N LEU A 8 3.78 4.44 -3.82
CA LEU A 8 4.91 3.78 -4.49
C LEU A 8 4.47 2.46 -5.16
N ILE A 9 3.69 1.65 -4.46
CA ILE A 9 3.19 0.37 -4.98
C ILE A 9 2.15 0.62 -6.09
N ALA A 10 1.31 1.65 -5.98
CA ALA A 10 0.37 2.03 -7.03
C ALA A 10 1.09 2.47 -8.32
N ILE A 11 2.17 3.25 -8.20
CA ILE A 11 3.02 3.61 -9.34
C ILE A 11 3.60 2.34 -9.98
N ARG A 12 4.18 1.44 -9.18
CA ARG A 12 4.68 0.13 -9.67
C ARG A 12 3.59 -0.63 -10.44
N PHE A 13 2.41 -0.76 -9.84
CA PHE A 13 1.28 -1.48 -10.42
C PHE A 13 0.88 -0.89 -11.77
N VAL A 14 0.71 0.43 -11.84
CA VAL A 14 0.38 1.15 -13.09
C VAL A 14 1.46 0.93 -14.16
N LEU A 15 2.73 1.05 -13.81
CA LEU A 15 3.84 0.83 -14.74
C LEU A 15 3.85 -0.61 -15.29
N LYS A 16 3.60 -1.61 -14.45
CA LYS A 16 3.49 -3.01 -14.88
C LYS A 16 2.25 -3.23 -15.75
N LEU A 17 1.11 -2.70 -15.34
CA LEU A 17 -0.17 -2.85 -16.04
C LEU A 17 -0.12 -2.26 -17.45
N PHE A 18 0.52 -1.11 -17.64
CA PHE A 18 0.65 -0.50 -18.97
C PHE A 18 1.87 -0.99 -19.76
N GLY A 19 2.63 -1.94 -19.22
CA GLY A 19 3.81 -2.51 -19.88
C GLY A 19 4.91 -1.48 -20.14
N ALA A 20 5.16 -0.61 -19.15
CA ALA A 20 6.11 0.48 -19.24
C ALA A 20 7.51 0.02 -19.69
N ASN A 21 8.22 0.91 -20.39
CA ASN A 21 9.57 0.61 -20.84
C ASN A 21 10.53 0.45 -19.66
N PRO A 22 11.50 -0.49 -19.65
CA PRO A 22 12.44 -0.65 -18.55
C PRO A 22 13.50 0.46 -18.56
N ALA A 23 13.05 1.71 -18.52
CA ALA A 23 13.85 2.89 -18.28
C ALA A 23 14.39 2.89 -16.84
N PRO A 24 15.43 3.68 -16.53
CA PRO A 24 16.04 3.72 -15.20
C PRO A 24 15.03 3.97 -14.08
N PHE A 25 14.07 4.88 -14.30
CA PHE A 25 13.01 5.18 -13.34
C PHE A 25 12.09 3.97 -13.07
N VAL A 26 11.68 3.25 -14.11
CA VAL A 26 10.80 2.08 -13.98
C VAL A 26 11.50 0.96 -13.22
N ARG A 27 12.79 0.72 -13.51
CA ARG A 27 13.62 -0.25 -12.78
C ARG A 27 13.76 0.14 -11.31
N PHE A 28 14.13 1.39 -11.05
CA PHE A 28 14.20 1.94 -9.70
C PHE A 28 12.91 1.72 -8.92
N MET A 29 11.76 1.95 -9.55
CA MET A 29 10.46 1.72 -8.91
C MET A 29 10.22 0.26 -8.61
N TYR A 30 10.55 -0.64 -9.53
CA TYR A 30 10.40 -2.07 -9.30
C TYR A 30 11.32 -2.58 -8.20
N ASP A 31 12.54 -2.08 -8.10
CA ASP A 31 13.53 -2.50 -7.10
C ASP A 31 13.15 -2.03 -5.69
N VAL A 32 12.79 -0.74 -5.53
CA VAL A 32 12.45 -0.20 -4.21
C VAL A 32 11.14 -0.76 -3.66
N THR A 33 10.20 -1.12 -4.54
CA THR A 33 8.90 -1.69 -4.15
C THR A 33 8.91 -3.21 -4.05
N TRP A 34 9.93 -3.88 -4.59
CA TRP A 34 10.03 -5.35 -4.53
C TRP A 34 9.89 -5.91 -3.10
N PRO A 35 10.64 -5.44 -2.08
CA PRO A 35 10.50 -5.99 -0.72
C PRO A 35 9.14 -5.72 -0.08
N LEU A 36 8.40 -4.71 -0.56
CA LEU A 36 7.06 -4.37 -0.06
C LEU A 36 6.00 -5.33 -0.63
N VAL A 37 6.17 -5.79 -1.86
CA VAL A 37 5.21 -6.70 -2.52
C VAL A 37 5.60 -8.17 -2.31
N ALA A 38 6.89 -8.47 -2.08
CA ALA A 38 7.43 -9.82 -1.93
C ALA A 38 6.63 -10.75 -0.98
N PRO A 39 6.13 -10.31 0.19
CA PRO A 39 5.35 -11.18 1.08
C PRO A 39 4.02 -11.67 0.48
N PHE A 40 3.50 -10.97 -0.53
CA PHE A 40 2.22 -11.24 -1.16
C PHE A 40 2.35 -12.00 -2.50
N HIS A 41 3.58 -12.29 -2.93
CA HIS A 41 3.83 -13.01 -4.18
C HIS A 41 3.16 -14.40 -4.17
N GLY A 42 2.46 -14.72 -5.26
CA GLY A 42 1.83 -16.03 -5.45
C GLY A 42 0.48 -16.22 -4.76
N ILE A 43 -0.09 -15.19 -4.11
CA ILE A 43 -1.47 -15.24 -3.58
C ILE A 43 -2.49 -15.42 -4.73
N PHE A 44 -2.23 -14.78 -5.86
CA PHE A 44 -3.03 -14.90 -7.07
C PHE A 44 -2.13 -15.13 -8.28
N ASN A 45 -2.69 -15.68 -9.35
CA ASN A 45 -1.97 -15.84 -10.61
C ASN A 45 -1.71 -14.47 -11.26
N THR A 46 -0.45 -14.21 -11.59
CA THR A 46 -0.06 -13.06 -12.41
C THR A 46 -0.48 -13.30 -13.87
N THR A 47 -1.11 -12.31 -14.49
CA THR A 47 -1.48 -12.38 -15.92
C THR A 47 -0.54 -11.49 -16.72
N GLN A 48 0.00 -12.00 -17.83
CA GLN A 48 0.91 -11.26 -18.69
C GLN A 48 0.41 -11.27 -20.14
N GLU A 49 0.25 -10.09 -20.71
CA GLU A 49 -0.09 -9.89 -22.12
C GLU A 49 0.97 -9.02 -22.79
N GLY A 50 1.89 -9.67 -23.50
CA GLY A 50 3.07 -9.02 -24.07
C GLY A 50 3.93 -8.37 -22.97
N ARG A 51 3.94 -7.03 -22.95
CA ARG A 51 4.68 -6.26 -21.94
C ARG A 51 3.83 -5.88 -20.73
N SER A 52 2.50 -5.91 -20.87
CA SER A 52 1.57 -5.64 -19.77
C SER A 52 1.59 -6.80 -18.80
N ILE A 53 1.73 -6.50 -17.52
CA ILE A 53 1.69 -7.46 -16.42
C ILE A 53 0.66 -6.97 -15.42
N LEU A 54 -0.44 -7.71 -15.30
CA LEU A 54 -1.40 -7.55 -14.23
C LEU A 54 -0.89 -8.37 -13.05
N GLU A 55 -0.39 -7.67 -12.03
CA GLU A 55 0.20 -8.21 -10.81
C GLU A 55 -0.78 -8.02 -9.65
N PRO A 56 -1.70 -8.98 -9.36
CA PRO A 56 -2.71 -8.78 -8.33
C PRO A 56 -2.09 -8.67 -6.93
N GLU A 57 -0.91 -9.24 -6.69
CA GLU A 57 -0.22 -9.09 -5.40
C GLU A 57 0.12 -7.64 -5.05
N SER A 58 0.35 -6.77 -6.05
CA SER A 58 0.52 -5.33 -5.81
C SER A 58 -0.77 -4.68 -5.28
N LEU A 59 -1.94 -5.09 -5.78
CA LEU A 59 -3.23 -4.60 -5.28
C LEU A 59 -3.49 -5.06 -3.85
N VAL A 60 -3.15 -6.32 -3.54
CA VAL A 60 -3.23 -6.86 -2.18
C VAL A 60 -2.33 -6.07 -1.24
N ALA A 61 -1.09 -5.79 -1.64
CA ALA A 61 -0.17 -5.00 -0.84
C ALA A 61 -0.74 -3.62 -0.50
N ILE A 62 -1.30 -2.90 -1.48
CA ILE A 62 -1.97 -1.61 -1.26
C ILE A 62 -3.14 -1.75 -0.27
N ALA A 63 -3.98 -2.76 -0.44
CA ALA A 63 -5.12 -2.97 0.46
C ALA A 63 -4.66 -3.22 1.91
N ILE A 64 -3.66 -4.08 2.10
CA ILE A 64 -3.15 -4.42 3.44
C ILE A 64 -2.44 -3.23 4.09
N TYR A 65 -1.59 -2.51 3.37
CA TYR A 65 -0.91 -1.34 3.91
C TYR A 65 -1.87 -0.19 4.24
N ALA A 66 -2.89 0.03 3.41
CA ALA A 66 -3.96 0.98 3.72
C ALA A 66 -4.73 0.58 5.00
N LEU A 67 -5.07 -0.70 5.16
CA LEU A 67 -5.74 -1.21 6.36
C LEU A 67 -4.87 -1.06 7.62
N ILE A 68 -3.58 -1.37 7.54
CA ILE A 68 -2.63 -1.19 8.65
C ILE A 68 -2.53 0.30 9.02
N GLY A 69 -2.36 1.18 8.03
CA GLY A 69 -2.27 2.62 8.25
C GLY A 69 -3.54 3.19 8.89
N TRP A 70 -4.71 2.80 8.38
CA TRP A 70 -5.99 3.20 8.95
C TRP A 70 -6.19 2.66 10.38
N GLY A 71 -5.86 1.39 10.62
CA GLY A 71 -5.96 0.75 11.93
C GLY A 71 -5.08 1.44 12.97
N LEU A 72 -3.84 1.77 12.60
CA LEU A 72 -2.91 2.47 13.48
C LEU A 72 -3.41 3.88 13.84
N VAL A 73 -3.90 4.64 12.86
CA VAL A 73 -4.49 5.97 13.10
C VAL A 73 -5.71 5.86 14.01
N SER A 74 -6.56 4.87 13.80
CA SER A 74 -7.76 4.63 14.61
C SER A 74 -7.41 4.29 16.06
N LEU A 75 -6.38 3.46 16.27
CA LEU A 75 -5.89 3.09 17.60
C LEU A 75 -5.33 4.30 18.35
N ILE A 76 -4.49 5.11 17.70
CA ILE A 76 -3.94 6.34 18.28
C ILE A 76 -5.07 7.27 18.72
N ARG A 77 -6.07 7.49 17.85
CA ARG A 77 -7.23 8.32 18.16
C ARG A 77 -8.00 7.82 19.37
N LEU A 78 -8.13 6.50 19.55
CA LEU A 78 -8.80 5.91 20.71
C LEU A 78 -8.04 6.19 22.01
N MET A 79 -6.71 6.07 21.98
CA MET A 79 -5.86 6.28 23.16
C MET A 79 -5.78 7.75 23.58
N THR A 80 -5.85 8.69 22.62
CA THR A 80 -5.73 10.14 22.90
C THR A 80 -7.07 10.80 23.26
N ARG A 81 -8.20 10.08 23.32
CA ARG A 81 -9.49 10.66 23.73
C ARG A 81 -9.38 11.24 25.15
N PRO A 82 -9.54 12.57 25.35
CA PRO A 82 -9.58 13.13 26.68
C PRO A 82 -10.78 12.55 27.44
N ARG A 83 -10.55 12.02 28.64
CA ARG A 83 -11.66 11.68 29.53
C ARG A 83 -12.29 12.98 29.98
N SER A 84 -13.49 13.30 29.52
CA SER A 84 -14.28 14.38 30.09
C SER A 84 -14.65 13.98 31.51
N THR A 85 -13.94 14.51 32.50
CA THR A 85 -14.36 14.46 33.90
C THR A 85 -15.65 15.27 34.00
N THR A 86 -16.78 14.59 34.13
CA THR A 86 -18.05 15.21 34.51
C THR A 86 -17.85 15.81 35.90
N THR A 87 -17.57 17.11 35.97
CA THR A 87 -17.72 17.86 37.21
C THR A 87 -19.22 17.94 37.47
N VAL A 88 -19.72 17.04 38.33
CA VAL A 88 -21.05 17.19 38.91
C VAL A 88 -20.97 18.46 39.77
N VAL A 89 -21.57 19.54 39.29
CA VAL A 89 -21.69 20.79 40.03
C VAL A 89 -22.97 20.67 40.85
N ASP A 90 -22.79 20.51 42.17
CA ASP A 90 -23.84 20.66 43.18
C ASP A 90 -24.22 22.14 43.38
#